data_AF-A0AAU8XBS8-F1
#
_entry.id   AF-A0AAU8XBS8-F1
#
_cell.length_a   1.000
_cell.length_b   1.000
_cell.length_c   1.000
_cell.angle_alpha   90.00
_cell.angle_beta   90.00
_cell.angle_gamma   90.00
#
_symmetry.space_group_name_H-M   'P 1'
#
loop_
_entity.id
_entity.type
_entity.pdbx_description
1 polymer ?
#
loop_
_entity_poly.entity_id
_entity_poly.type
_entity_poly.pdbx_seq_one_letter_code
_entity_poly.pdbx_strand_id
1 'polypeptide(L)'
;MIAAALTLPVSAAESFLVPMHTPTPVFPAELIKTRYAGKVRAQLWIKSDGQVREVRAIESGHPQLTEAVEQALRQWRYKPWIGTVGAPPLATITVPVIFGSHGYRRFNTEVTVGLGNIRCGYLNHEVKSARQDYPKEPLSKVDVFSYTGQALFGSHVAHQRTEPERKALLEQLGAAIPTVVSNCRSNPDHRYGDYLPAPVSVLMVGLAEGSE
;
A
#
# COMPACT_ATOMS: atom_id res chain seq x y z
N MET A 1 35.12 33.67 -10.32
CA MET A 1 33.67 33.41 -10.38
C MET A 1 33.39 32.23 -9.47
N ILE A 2 32.73 32.46 -8.34
CA ILE A 2 32.39 31.40 -7.38
C ILE A 2 30.95 30.98 -7.68
N ALA A 3 30.77 29.74 -8.13
CA ALA A 3 29.46 29.15 -8.34
C ALA A 3 28.83 28.89 -6.95
N ALA A 4 27.83 29.69 -6.59
CA ALA A 4 27.01 29.44 -5.42
C ALA A 4 26.13 28.22 -5.70
N ALA A 5 26.43 27.08 -5.06
CA ALA A 5 25.53 25.95 -5.00
C ALA A 5 24.30 26.35 -4.18
N LEU A 6 23.19 26.62 -4.87
CA LEU A 6 21.89 26.80 -4.24
C LEU A 6 21.43 25.44 -3.70
N THR A 7 21.73 25.17 -2.44
CA THR A 7 21.02 24.13 -1.69
C THR A 7 19.60 24.63 -1.48
N LEU A 8 18.65 24.14 -2.28
CA LEU A 8 17.24 24.34 -2.01
C LEU A 8 16.94 23.72 -0.64
N PRO A 9 16.29 24.45 0.28
CA PRO A 9 15.78 23.81 1.48
C PRO A 9 14.78 22.76 1.03
N VAL A 10 15.07 21.49 1.32
CA VAL A 10 14.03 20.47 1.41
C VAL A 10 13.14 20.94 2.54
N SER A 11 12.10 21.69 2.20
CA SER A 11 10.99 21.88 3.12
C SER A 11 10.50 20.48 3.38
N ALA A 12 10.81 19.94 4.56
CA ALA A 12 10.15 18.78 5.09
C ALA A 12 8.68 19.20 5.19
N ALA A 13 7.91 19.01 4.13
CA ALA A 13 6.47 19.06 4.20
C ALA A 13 6.13 18.16 5.38
N GLU A 14 5.56 18.74 6.44
CA GLU A 14 5.16 17.97 7.61
C GLU A 14 4.29 16.83 7.09
N SER A 15 4.76 15.60 7.30
CA SER A 15 4.07 14.43 6.78
C SER A 15 2.69 14.35 7.44
N PHE A 16 1.63 14.42 6.65
CA PHE A 16 0.27 14.11 7.09
C PHE A 16 -0.05 12.63 6.87
N LEU A 17 -1.12 12.11 7.48
CA LEU A 17 -1.42 10.67 7.56
C LEU A 17 -0.45 9.86 8.43
N VAL A 18 0.06 10.44 9.52
CA VAL A 18 0.79 9.66 10.53
C VAL A 18 -0.23 8.79 11.31
N PRO A 19 -0.09 7.45 11.30
CA PRO A 19 -1.06 6.56 11.95
C PRO A 19 -0.96 6.68 13.48
N MET A 20 -2.10 6.61 14.17
CA MET A 20 -2.18 6.61 15.63
C MET A 20 -2.87 5.37 16.18
N HIS A 21 -3.91 4.91 15.50
CA HIS A 21 -4.62 3.68 15.84
C HIS A 21 -5.10 3.04 14.55
N THR A 22 -4.59 1.85 14.24
CA THR A 22 -4.80 1.16 12.96
C THR A 22 -5.05 -0.33 13.19
N PRO A 23 -6.13 -0.70 13.90
CA PRO A 23 -6.44 -2.10 14.19
C PRO A 23 -6.55 -2.91 12.90
N THR A 24 -5.91 -4.08 12.91
CA THR A 24 -5.95 -5.03 11.79
C THR A 24 -7.33 -5.65 11.64
N PRO A 25 -7.88 -5.78 10.41
CA PRO A 25 -9.13 -6.50 10.17
C PRO A 25 -9.10 -7.94 10.69
N VAL A 26 -10.18 -8.35 11.36
CA VAL A 26 -10.35 -9.73 11.83
C VAL A 26 -10.56 -10.64 10.63
N PHE A 27 -9.82 -11.76 10.56
CA PHE A 27 -10.08 -12.81 9.57
C PHE A 27 -11.31 -13.62 10.00
N PRO A 28 -12.45 -13.59 9.26
CA PRO A 28 -13.65 -14.31 9.65
C PRO A 28 -13.43 -15.82 9.85
N ALA A 29 -13.93 -16.36 10.96
CA ALA A 29 -13.70 -17.75 11.35
C ALA A 29 -14.24 -18.75 10.31
N GLU A 30 -15.35 -18.44 9.66
CA GLU A 30 -15.97 -19.26 8.62
C GLU A 30 -15.05 -19.42 7.40
N LEU A 31 -14.34 -18.34 7.03
CA LEU A 31 -13.38 -18.36 5.94
C LEU A 31 -12.09 -19.08 6.32
N ILE A 32 -11.68 -18.99 7.60
CA ILE A 32 -10.58 -19.79 8.11
C ILE A 32 -10.90 -21.29 8.03
N LYS A 33 -12.11 -21.70 8.47
CA LYS A 33 -12.56 -23.10 8.43
C LYS A 33 -12.56 -23.67 7.01
N THR A 34 -12.97 -22.87 6.02
CA THR A 34 -12.99 -23.26 4.61
C THR A 34 -11.67 -23.01 3.87
N ARG A 35 -10.64 -22.50 4.58
CA ARG A 35 -9.34 -22.12 4.02
C ARG A 35 -9.44 -21.11 2.88
N TYR A 36 -10.46 -20.25 2.91
CA TYR A 36 -10.66 -19.20 1.92
C TYR A 36 -9.71 -18.03 2.18
N ALA A 37 -8.70 -17.88 1.34
CA ALA A 37 -7.84 -16.70 1.28
C ALA A 37 -8.40 -15.68 0.28
N GLY A 38 -8.09 -14.40 0.46
CA GLY A 38 -8.59 -13.37 -0.42
C GLY A 38 -7.96 -12.01 -0.16
N LYS A 39 -8.31 -11.04 -1.00
CA LYS A 39 -7.90 -9.66 -0.83
C LYS A 39 -9.09 -8.72 -0.88
N VAL A 40 -8.92 -7.58 -0.24
CA VAL A 40 -9.82 -6.43 -0.32
C VAL A 40 -8.98 -5.20 -0.58
N ARG A 41 -9.44 -4.32 -1.46
CA ARG A 41 -8.90 -2.96 -1.56
C ARG A 41 -9.95 -1.99 -1.08
N ALA A 42 -9.59 -1.23 -0.06
CA ALA A 42 -10.46 -0.22 0.52
C ALA A 42 -9.93 1.18 0.19
N GLN A 43 -10.83 2.07 -0.22
CA GLN A 43 -10.58 3.49 -0.31
C GLN A 43 -11.04 4.16 0.99
N LEU A 44 -10.19 5.00 1.57
CA LEU A 44 -10.47 5.75 2.78
C LEU A 44 -10.50 7.24 2.46
N TRP A 45 -11.42 7.97 3.09
CA TRP A 45 -11.44 9.44 3.12
C TRP A 45 -11.15 9.90 4.54
N ILE A 46 -10.08 10.65 4.72
CA ILE A 46 -9.53 11.02 6.02
C ILE A 46 -9.53 12.54 6.13
N LYS A 47 -10.20 13.08 7.14
CA LYS A 47 -10.27 14.52 7.40
C LYS A 47 -8.98 15.01 8.06
N SER A 48 -8.72 16.31 7.95
CA SER A 48 -7.57 16.95 8.62
C SER A 48 -7.57 16.87 10.15
N ASP A 49 -8.71 16.56 10.76
CA ASP A 49 -8.82 16.23 12.19
C ASP A 49 -8.32 14.81 12.54
N GLY A 50 -7.81 14.05 11.56
CA GLY A 50 -7.27 12.71 11.74
C GLY A 50 -8.31 11.58 11.74
N GLN A 51 -9.61 11.89 11.60
CA GLN A 51 -10.66 10.88 11.59
C GLN A 51 -10.93 10.34 10.18
N VAL A 52 -11.12 9.04 10.08
CA VAL A 52 -11.66 8.39 8.88
C VAL A 52 -13.15 8.73 8.75
N ARG A 53 -13.51 9.48 7.71
CA ARG A 53 -14.89 9.86 7.39
C ARG A 53 -15.66 8.72 6.74
N GLU A 54 -15.03 8.05 5.79
CA GLU A 54 -15.65 6.99 5.00
C GLU A 54 -14.61 5.94 4.64
N VAL A 55 -15.06 4.69 4.60
CA VAL A 55 -14.34 3.54 4.04
C VAL A 55 -15.26 2.90 3.03
N ARG A 56 -14.72 2.55 1.87
CA ARG A 56 -15.42 1.81 0.82
C ARG A 56 -14.52 0.74 0.24
N ALA A 57 -14.95 -0.52 0.25
CA ALA A 57 -14.31 -1.53 -0.56
C ALA A 57 -14.54 -1.26 -2.05
N ILE A 58 -13.45 -1.09 -2.81
CA ILE A 58 -13.47 -0.89 -4.27
C ILE A 58 -13.15 -2.18 -5.02
N GLU A 59 -12.62 -3.18 -4.33
CA GLU A 59 -12.35 -4.53 -4.84
C GLU A 59 -12.45 -5.51 -3.67
N SER A 60 -13.14 -6.64 -3.83
CA SER A 60 -13.24 -7.68 -2.81
C SER A 60 -13.58 -9.04 -3.43
N GLY A 61 -12.96 -10.10 -2.91
CA GLY A 61 -13.29 -11.47 -3.29
C GLY A 61 -14.48 -12.06 -2.53
N HIS A 62 -14.85 -11.50 -1.38
CA HIS A 62 -15.88 -12.09 -0.51
C HIS A 62 -16.57 -11.06 0.40
N PRO A 63 -17.92 -11.08 0.55
CA PRO A 63 -18.65 -10.13 1.38
C PRO A 63 -18.21 -10.07 2.85
N GLN A 64 -17.89 -11.22 3.47
CA GLN A 64 -17.40 -11.22 4.86
C GLN A 64 -16.01 -10.56 5.01
N LEU A 65 -15.14 -10.64 3.99
CA LEU A 65 -13.87 -9.91 4.00
C LEU A 65 -14.12 -8.40 3.83
N THR A 66 -15.06 -8.02 2.95
CA THR A 66 -15.50 -6.63 2.80
C THR A 66 -15.92 -6.05 4.13
N GLU A 67 -16.82 -6.73 4.84
CA GLU A 67 -17.34 -6.29 6.13
C GLU A 67 -16.24 -6.15 7.19
N ALA A 68 -15.38 -7.18 7.32
CA ALA A 68 -14.26 -7.16 8.26
C ALA A 68 -13.32 -5.97 8.03
N VAL A 69 -13.00 -5.68 6.76
CA VAL A 69 -12.13 -4.57 6.38
C VAL A 69 -12.79 -3.23 6.66
N GLU A 70 -14.03 -3.03 6.25
CA GLU A 70 -14.73 -1.76 6.50
C GLU A 70 -14.91 -1.48 7.99
N GLN A 71 -15.23 -2.50 8.81
CA GLN A 71 -15.38 -2.35 10.25
C GLN A 71 -14.07 -1.93 10.94
N ALA A 72 -12.95 -2.55 10.57
CA ALA A 72 -11.66 -2.23 11.17
C ALA A 72 -11.12 -0.86 10.71
N LEU A 73 -11.16 -0.59 9.40
CA LEU A 73 -10.60 0.65 8.84
C LEU A 73 -11.40 1.91 9.26
N ARG A 74 -12.70 1.80 9.56
CA ARG A 74 -13.49 2.92 10.12
C ARG A 74 -13.01 3.36 11.50
N GLN A 75 -12.37 2.44 12.24
CA GLN A 75 -11.82 2.72 13.57
C GLN A 75 -10.45 3.40 13.48
N TRP A 76 -9.85 3.48 12.28
CA TRP A 76 -8.53 4.05 12.15
C TRP A 76 -8.49 5.53 12.50
N ARG A 77 -7.39 5.95 13.11
CA ARG A 77 -7.12 7.32 13.50
C ARG A 77 -5.71 7.69 13.10
N TYR A 78 -5.57 8.94 12.66
CA TYR A 78 -4.33 9.56 12.26
C TYR A 78 -4.08 10.80 13.12
N LYS A 79 -2.82 11.22 13.20
CA LYS A 79 -2.46 12.49 13.81
C LYS A 79 -3.15 13.63 13.04
N PRO A 80 -3.88 14.54 13.68
CA PRO A 80 -4.45 15.71 13.01
C PRO A 80 -3.36 16.55 12.33
N TRP A 81 -3.69 17.15 11.18
CA TRP A 81 -2.82 18.05 10.40
C TRP A 81 -3.50 19.39 10.09
N ILE A 82 -4.44 19.80 10.96
CA ILE A 82 -5.09 21.10 10.86
C ILE A 82 -4.03 22.20 10.99
N GLY A 83 -3.99 23.12 10.03
CA GLY A 83 -3.05 24.24 10.02
C GLY A 83 -1.70 23.95 9.37
N THR A 84 -1.43 22.70 8.95
CA THR A 84 -0.25 22.39 8.14
C THR A 84 -0.39 23.06 6.77
N VAL A 85 0.56 23.94 6.44
CA VAL A 85 0.57 24.71 5.19
C VAL A 85 0.62 23.76 4.00
N GLY A 86 -0.36 23.88 3.09
CA GLY A 86 -0.44 23.07 1.88
C GLY A 86 -1.05 21.67 2.07
N ALA A 87 -1.41 21.25 3.29
CA ALA A 87 -2.10 19.98 3.51
C ALA A 87 -3.61 20.10 3.21
N PRO A 88 -4.24 19.05 2.64
CA PRO A 88 -5.64 19.13 2.25
C PRO A 88 -6.57 19.00 3.47
N PRO A 89 -7.78 19.58 3.43
CA PRO A 89 -8.80 19.34 4.46
C PRO A 89 -9.31 17.89 4.44
N LEU A 90 -9.13 17.19 3.32
CA LEU A 90 -9.54 15.81 3.11
C LEU A 90 -8.51 15.08 2.23
N ALA A 91 -7.99 13.96 2.72
CA ALA A 91 -7.08 13.09 1.99
C ALA A 91 -7.78 11.78 1.61
N THR A 92 -7.39 11.21 0.46
CA THR A 92 -7.85 9.88 0.04
C THR A 92 -6.66 8.94 -0.13
N ILE A 93 -6.77 7.74 0.44
CA ILE A 93 -5.79 6.66 0.27
C ILE A 93 -6.49 5.35 -0.08
N THR A 94 -5.75 4.46 -0.74
CA THR A 94 -6.21 3.10 -1.02
C THR A 94 -5.33 2.12 -0.25
N VAL A 95 -5.96 1.26 0.55
CA VAL A 95 -5.30 0.30 1.42
C VAL A 95 -5.65 -1.12 0.93
N PRO A 96 -4.68 -1.90 0.44
CA PRO A 96 -4.88 -3.33 0.22
C PRO A 96 -4.82 -4.07 1.57
N VAL A 97 -5.72 -5.03 1.74
CA VAL A 97 -5.74 -5.99 2.85
C VAL A 97 -5.72 -7.40 2.26
N ILE A 98 -4.74 -8.20 2.66
CA ILE A 98 -4.54 -9.57 2.19
C ILE A 98 -4.81 -10.54 3.33
N PHE A 99 -5.79 -11.41 3.16
CA PHE A 99 -6.11 -12.50 4.08
C PHE A 99 -5.44 -13.78 3.58
N GLY A 100 -4.58 -14.39 4.39
CA GLY A 100 -3.76 -15.53 3.99
C GLY A 100 -2.49 -15.09 3.25
N SER A 101 -1.67 -14.27 3.92
CA SER A 101 -0.48 -13.55 3.41
C SER A 101 0.56 -14.36 2.59
N HIS A 102 0.61 -15.69 2.73
CA HIS A 102 1.52 -16.56 1.95
C HIS A 102 0.95 -16.95 0.57
N GLY A 103 -0.22 -16.42 0.21
CA GLY A 103 -0.96 -16.76 -1.00
C GLY A 103 -1.75 -18.08 -0.87
N TYR A 104 -2.42 -18.47 -1.95
CA TYR A 104 -3.39 -19.58 -1.92
C TYR A 104 -2.76 -20.97 -1.66
N ARG A 105 -1.47 -21.15 -1.95
CA ARG A 105 -0.84 -22.49 -1.93
C ARG A 105 -0.40 -22.98 -0.55
N ARG A 106 -0.50 -22.15 0.49
CA ARG A 106 -0.30 -22.53 1.91
C ARG A 106 -1.20 -21.66 2.77
N PHE A 107 -2.43 -22.10 2.97
CA PHE A 107 -3.38 -21.38 3.82
C PHE A 107 -2.75 -21.09 5.18
N ASN A 108 -2.88 -19.85 5.60
CA ASN A 108 -2.45 -19.30 6.88
C ASN A 108 -3.48 -18.24 7.27
N THR A 109 -3.51 -17.86 8.54
CA THR A 109 -4.47 -16.89 9.08
C THR A 109 -3.90 -15.49 9.20
N GLU A 110 -2.72 -15.24 8.64
CA GLU A 110 -2.11 -13.92 8.72
C GLU A 110 -2.84 -12.94 7.80
N VAL A 111 -3.09 -11.74 8.35
CA VAL A 111 -3.70 -10.62 7.65
C VAL A 111 -2.63 -9.55 7.45
N THR A 112 -2.35 -9.23 6.21
CA THR A 112 -1.42 -8.16 5.86
C THR A 112 -2.20 -6.92 5.45
N VAL A 113 -1.82 -5.77 6.01
CA VAL A 113 -2.50 -4.49 5.77
C VAL A 113 -1.49 -3.50 5.20
N GLY A 114 -1.87 -2.83 4.11
CA GLY A 114 -1.03 -1.82 3.49
C GLY A 114 -0.08 -2.41 2.46
N LEU A 115 0.20 -1.60 1.43
CA LEU A 115 0.92 -2.04 0.24
C LEU A 115 2.37 -2.41 0.51
N GLY A 116 3.07 -1.61 1.34
CA GLY A 116 4.45 -1.88 1.72
C GLY A 116 4.63 -3.16 2.54
N ASN A 117 3.61 -3.58 3.28
CA ASN A 117 3.67 -4.74 4.17
C ASN A 117 3.39 -6.07 3.48
N ILE A 118 2.91 -6.06 2.23
CA ILE A 118 2.60 -7.28 1.47
C ILE A 118 3.79 -8.22 1.49
N ARG A 119 3.59 -9.47 1.92
CA ARG A 119 4.66 -10.46 1.95
C ARG A 119 5.14 -10.80 0.55
N CYS A 120 6.45 -11.00 0.42
CA CYS A 120 7.05 -11.49 -0.81
C CYS A 120 6.47 -12.83 -1.27
N GLY A 121 6.07 -13.71 -0.35
CA GLY A 121 5.34 -14.95 -0.66
C GLY A 121 4.06 -14.72 -1.46
N TYR A 122 3.27 -13.68 -1.10
CA TYR A 122 2.09 -13.28 -1.87
C TYR A 122 2.47 -12.80 -3.27
N LEU A 123 3.44 -11.89 -3.37
CA LEU A 123 3.90 -11.38 -4.67
C LEU A 123 4.41 -12.51 -5.58
N ASN A 124 5.19 -13.43 -5.02
CA ASN A 124 5.71 -14.59 -5.76
C ASN A 124 4.57 -15.44 -6.34
N HIS A 125 3.47 -15.59 -5.59
CA HIS A 125 2.27 -16.27 -6.09
C HIS A 125 1.62 -15.50 -7.24
N GLU A 126 1.38 -14.19 -7.08
CA GLU A 126 0.76 -13.38 -8.14
C GLU A 126 1.60 -13.35 -9.42
N VAL A 127 2.93 -13.20 -9.29
CA VAL A 127 3.85 -13.25 -10.44
C VAL A 127 3.80 -14.62 -11.13
N LYS A 128 3.78 -15.71 -10.36
CA LYS A 128 3.67 -17.05 -10.91
C LYS A 128 2.37 -17.22 -11.70
N SER A 129 1.23 -16.84 -11.13
CA SER A 129 -0.07 -16.89 -11.80
C SER A 129 -0.09 -16.03 -13.06
N ALA A 130 0.35 -14.77 -12.99
CA ALA A 130 0.38 -13.88 -14.14
C ALA A 130 1.27 -14.40 -15.29
N ARG A 131 2.42 -15.03 -14.98
CA ARG A 131 3.27 -15.65 -16.00
C ARG A 131 2.64 -16.88 -16.65
N GLN A 132 1.79 -17.60 -15.92
CA GLN A 132 1.07 -18.76 -16.45
C GLN A 132 -0.10 -18.31 -17.33
N ASP A 133 -0.89 -17.34 -16.87
CA ASP A 133 -2.13 -16.93 -17.51
C ASP A 133 -1.90 -15.93 -18.66
N TYR A 134 -0.92 -15.03 -18.49
CA TYR A 134 -0.64 -13.92 -19.40
C TYR A 134 0.88 -13.72 -19.64
N PRO A 135 1.58 -14.70 -20.24
CA PRO A 135 3.05 -14.72 -20.32
C PRO A 135 3.68 -13.51 -21.03
N LYS A 136 2.94 -12.87 -21.94
CA LYS A 136 3.39 -11.70 -22.72
C LYS A 136 3.14 -10.36 -22.03
N GLU A 137 2.28 -10.33 -21.01
CA GLU A 137 1.98 -9.09 -20.31
C GLU A 137 3.16 -8.66 -19.41
N PRO A 138 3.40 -7.35 -19.25
CA PRO A 138 4.46 -6.87 -18.38
C PRO A 138 4.06 -7.10 -16.92
N LEU A 139 5.06 -7.37 -16.07
CA LEU A 139 4.85 -7.59 -14.64
C LEU A 139 4.31 -6.34 -13.92
N SER A 140 4.38 -5.15 -14.53
CA SER A 140 3.73 -3.95 -14.01
C SER A 140 2.21 -4.07 -13.93
N LYS A 141 1.59 -5.02 -14.65
CA LYS A 141 0.17 -5.34 -14.54
C LYS A 141 -0.18 -6.31 -13.42
N VAL A 142 0.81 -6.95 -12.78
CA VAL A 142 0.55 -7.73 -11.55
C VAL A 142 0.05 -6.77 -10.48
N ASP A 143 -0.98 -7.19 -9.76
CA ASP A 143 -1.78 -6.34 -8.88
C ASP A 143 -0.93 -5.56 -7.87
N VAL A 144 -0.01 -6.20 -7.15
CA VAL A 144 0.90 -5.48 -6.22
C VAL A 144 1.65 -4.32 -6.90
N PHE A 145 2.18 -4.51 -8.12
CA PHE A 145 2.89 -3.45 -8.86
C PHE A 145 1.92 -2.39 -9.41
N SER A 146 0.79 -2.81 -9.96
CA SER A 146 -0.26 -1.92 -10.47
C SER A 146 -0.80 -1.01 -9.36
N TYR A 147 -1.04 -1.57 -8.16
CA TYR A 147 -1.51 -0.81 -7.00
C TYR A 147 -0.45 0.17 -6.51
N THR A 148 0.83 -0.21 -6.56
CA THR A 148 1.95 0.70 -6.21
C THR A 148 2.02 1.87 -7.18
N GLY A 149 1.89 1.61 -8.48
CA GLY A 149 1.77 2.67 -9.48
C GLY A 149 0.58 3.60 -9.22
N GLN A 150 -0.59 3.06 -8.88
CA GLN A 150 -1.78 3.85 -8.55
C GLN A 150 -1.58 4.69 -7.29
N ALA A 151 -0.94 4.14 -6.25
CA ALA A 151 -0.65 4.85 -5.00
C ALA A 151 0.24 6.07 -5.22
N LEU A 152 1.22 5.98 -6.14
CA LEU A 152 2.07 7.12 -6.53
C LEU A 152 1.27 8.29 -7.11
N PHE A 153 0.06 8.06 -7.62
CA PHE A 153 -0.82 9.11 -8.14
C PHE A 153 -2.03 9.40 -7.23
N GLY A 154 -2.07 8.79 -6.05
CA GLY A 154 -3.08 9.08 -5.03
C GLY A 154 -2.92 10.46 -4.40
N SER A 155 -3.98 10.91 -3.73
CA SER A 155 -4.01 12.23 -3.07
C SER A 155 -2.83 12.44 -2.11
N HIS A 156 -2.49 11.45 -1.29
CA HIS A 156 -1.36 11.52 -0.36
C HIS A 156 -0.03 11.92 -1.05
N VAL A 157 0.34 11.22 -2.13
CA VAL A 157 1.61 11.46 -2.82
C VAL A 157 1.54 12.74 -3.66
N ALA A 158 0.38 13.07 -4.23
CA ALA A 158 0.19 14.30 -5.02
C ALA A 158 0.41 15.59 -4.20
N HIS A 159 0.28 15.55 -2.88
CA HIS A 159 0.61 16.68 -2.00
C HIS A 159 2.10 16.79 -1.67
N GLN A 160 2.85 15.69 -1.76
CA GLN A 160 4.28 15.67 -1.47
C GLN A 160 5.16 15.84 -2.71
N ARG A 161 4.61 15.48 -3.87
CA ARG A 161 5.34 15.37 -5.15
C ARG A 161 4.55 15.98 -6.28
N THR A 162 5.22 16.78 -7.09
CA THR A 162 4.71 17.29 -8.36
C THR A 162 4.40 16.14 -9.33
N GLU A 163 3.58 16.40 -10.35
CA GLU A 163 3.27 15.38 -11.35
C GLU A 163 4.50 14.82 -12.10
N PRO A 164 5.49 15.65 -12.53
CA PRO A 164 6.72 15.13 -13.14
C PRO A 164 7.51 14.22 -12.19
N GLU A 165 7.62 14.56 -10.90
CA GLU A 165 8.27 13.70 -9.90
C GLU A 165 7.54 12.37 -9.74
N ARG A 166 6.20 12.38 -9.71
CA ARG A 166 5.39 11.14 -9.63
C ARG A 166 5.54 10.26 -10.86
N LYS A 167 5.66 10.86 -12.05
CA LYS A 167 5.98 10.13 -13.30
C LYS A 167 7.37 9.49 -13.24
N ALA A 168 8.38 10.22 -12.78
CA ALA A 168 9.72 9.67 -12.59
C ALA A 168 9.76 8.51 -11.57
N LEU A 169 8.99 8.61 -10.48
CA LEU A 169 8.84 7.52 -9.51
C LEU A 169 8.17 6.27 -10.11
N LEU A 170 7.19 6.45 -10.99
CA LEU A 170 6.53 5.34 -11.70
C LEU A 170 7.49 4.64 -12.68
N GLU A 171 8.30 5.41 -13.40
CA GLU A 171 9.35 4.86 -14.29
C GLU A 171 10.39 4.09 -13.48
N GLN A 172 10.84 4.66 -12.35
CA GLN A 172 11.77 4.00 -11.43
C GLN A 172 11.20 2.70 -10.86
N LEU A 173 9.92 2.70 -10.47
CA LEU A 173 9.21 1.49 -10.05
C LEU A 173 9.23 0.45 -11.16
N GLY A 174 8.84 0.83 -12.38
CA GLY A 174 8.81 -0.06 -13.55
C GLY A 174 10.15 -0.71 -13.86
N ALA A 175 11.23 0.08 -13.82
CA ALA A 175 12.59 -0.41 -14.02
C ALA A 175 13.07 -1.36 -12.90
N ALA A 176 12.58 -1.18 -11.67
CA ALA A 176 12.98 -1.99 -10.53
C ALA A 176 12.27 -3.34 -10.43
N ILE A 177 11.13 -3.54 -11.12
CA ILE A 177 10.28 -4.74 -11.02
C ILE A 177 11.08 -6.06 -11.10
N PRO A 178 11.98 -6.28 -12.09
CA PRO A 178 12.72 -7.54 -12.18
C PRO A 178 13.57 -7.84 -10.94
N THR A 179 14.24 -6.82 -10.41
CA THR A 179 15.06 -6.94 -9.19
C THR A 179 14.20 -7.20 -7.96
N VAL A 180 13.08 -6.50 -7.82
CA VAL A 180 12.13 -6.72 -6.71
C VAL A 180 11.61 -8.17 -6.73
N VAL A 181 11.20 -8.67 -7.89
CA VAL A 181 10.74 -10.07 -8.04
C VAL A 181 11.85 -11.06 -7.69
N SER A 182 13.09 -10.81 -8.13
CA SER A 182 14.22 -11.67 -7.80
C SER A 182 14.52 -11.72 -6.30
N ASN A 183 14.49 -10.57 -5.63
CA ASN A 183 14.71 -10.46 -4.20
C ASN A 183 13.59 -11.12 -3.39
N CYS A 184 12.33 -10.87 -3.76
CA CYS A 184 11.19 -11.52 -3.11
C CYS A 184 11.17 -13.04 -3.30
N ARG A 185 11.58 -13.54 -4.47
CA ARG A 185 11.70 -14.99 -4.70
C ARG A 185 12.71 -15.64 -3.75
N SER A 186 13.79 -14.92 -3.43
CA SER A 186 14.85 -15.40 -2.53
C SER A 186 14.47 -15.25 -1.06
N ASN A 187 13.52 -14.35 -0.75
CA ASN A 187 13.16 -13.96 0.62
C ASN A 187 11.63 -13.92 0.81
N PRO A 188 10.92 -15.06 0.75
CA PRO A 188 9.44 -15.09 0.72
C PRO A 188 8.79 -14.53 2.00
N ASP A 189 9.48 -14.57 3.14
CA ASP A 189 8.94 -14.10 4.42
C ASP A 189 9.15 -12.58 4.63
N HIS A 190 9.94 -11.92 3.79
CA HIS A 190 10.17 -10.47 3.83
C HIS A 190 9.00 -9.68 3.24
N ARG A 191 9.02 -8.35 3.43
CA ARG A 191 8.02 -7.44 2.89
C ARG A 191 8.44 -6.97 1.49
N TYR A 192 7.45 -6.86 0.61
CA TYR A 192 7.61 -6.27 -0.72
C TYR A 192 8.19 -4.85 -0.65
N GLY A 193 7.72 -4.05 0.32
CA GLY A 193 8.15 -2.67 0.52
C GLY A 193 9.64 -2.52 0.80
N ASP A 194 10.28 -3.54 1.40
CA ASP A 194 11.72 -3.54 1.72
C ASP A 194 12.58 -3.58 0.46
N TYR A 195 12.04 -4.07 -0.66
CA TYR A 195 12.74 -4.19 -1.94
C TYR A 195 12.35 -3.12 -2.96
N LEU A 196 11.43 -2.21 -2.61
CA LEU A 196 11.11 -1.06 -3.45
C LEU A 196 12.28 -0.07 -3.50
N PRO A 197 12.44 0.70 -4.60
CA PRO A 197 13.37 1.82 -4.62
C PRO A 197 13.07 2.77 -3.46
N ALA A 198 14.09 3.25 -2.74
CA ALA A 198 13.91 4.08 -1.55
C ALA A 198 12.94 5.29 -1.75
N PRO A 199 12.98 6.03 -2.88
CA PRO A 199 12.03 7.12 -3.14
C PRO A 199 10.57 6.67 -3.25
N VAL A 200 10.31 5.42 -3.64
CA VAL A 200 8.98 4.82 -3.70
C VAL A 200 8.61 4.21 -2.35
N SER A 201 9.53 3.49 -1.70
CA SER A 201 9.29 2.79 -0.43
C SER A 201 8.81 3.75 0.67
N VAL A 202 9.47 4.91 0.82
CA VAL A 202 9.11 5.92 1.83
C VAL A 202 7.68 6.47 1.67
N LEU A 203 7.12 6.43 0.45
CA LEU A 203 5.75 6.86 0.16
C LEU A 203 4.70 5.78 0.47
N MET A 204 5.14 4.53 0.65
CA MET A 204 4.29 3.39 1.02
C MET A 204 4.24 3.16 2.54
N VAL A 205 5.19 3.76 3.28
CA VAL A 205 5.27 3.72 4.75
C VAL A 205 4.23 4.66 5.38
N GLY A 206 3.67 4.30 6.54
CA GLY A 206 2.74 5.15 7.31
C GLY A 206 1.27 5.12 6.87
N LEU A 207 0.92 4.54 5.72
CA LEU A 207 -0.48 4.47 5.27
C LEU A 207 -1.32 3.41 6.00
N ALA A 208 -0.64 2.46 6.65
CA ALA A 208 -1.18 1.43 7.51
C ALA A 208 -0.01 0.74 8.20
N GLU A 209 0.29 1.10 9.44
CA GLU A 209 1.22 0.32 10.25
C GLU A 209 0.40 -0.62 11.11
N GLY A 210 0.62 -1.93 10.96
CA GLY A 210 0.05 -2.90 11.90
C GLY A 210 0.64 -2.62 13.27
N SER A 211 -0.21 -2.46 14.28
CA SER A 211 0.24 -2.63 15.65
C SER A 211 0.68 -4.09 15.78
N GLU A 212 1.98 -4.31 15.96
CA GLU A 212 2.47 -5.53 16.63
C GLU A 212 1.87 -5.63 18.04
#